data_AF-A0A0A5I067-F1
#
_entry.id   AF-A0A0A5I067-F1
#
_cell.length_a   1.000
_cell.length_b   1.000
_cell.length_c   1.000
_cell.angle_alpha   90.00
_cell.angle_beta   90.00
_cell.angle_gamma   90.00
#
_symmetry.space_group_name_H-M   'P 1'
#
loop_
_entity.id
_entity.type
_entity.pdbx_description
1 polymer ?
#
loop_
_entity_poly.entity_id
_entity_poly.type
_entity_poly.pdbx_seq_one_letter_code
_entity_poly.pdbx_strand_id
1 'polypeptide(L)'
;MKSEHGQCSYRNPDGWCCDQPSGESGLCYWHDPDIDKSNDDVKNKVEQWAAAGKPLDGFQLAKTNLVDIDLVNRGCKTGFSCRDADFYRADLSDAHFFGLDLRGSSLMKSKMLGANLHCAKLDNCNLLGAELGRAKLENVEWGKRLKQEVQAKQALKRRDSSMAASLYQEAEEVCRNIRKQCEKQGLFETAGEFFKREMRFRRYQMPRLSMKRWISKSVDLFCGYGEDPLRVVLFSIFLIFVCAMAYFFLDTTGAHPIYEGVTGWQFYLLEFFNSLYFSVVTFTTLGYGDISPVGVARFIAAFEAFLGSFTMALFVVVFVKKMTR
;
A
#
# COMPACT_ATOMS: atom_id res chain seq x y z
N MET A 1 -4.73 -40.50 -38.91
CA MET A 1 -3.36 -40.06 -38.59
C MET A 1 -3.32 -39.73 -37.11
N LYS A 2 -2.59 -40.50 -36.30
CA LYS A 2 -2.46 -40.27 -34.87
C LYS A 2 -1.45 -39.13 -34.70
N SER A 3 -1.89 -37.96 -34.22
CA SER A 3 -0.97 -36.87 -33.87
C SER A 3 -0.09 -37.33 -32.71
N GLU A 4 1.22 -37.18 -32.86
CA GLU A 4 2.17 -37.34 -31.77
C GLU A 4 1.86 -36.27 -30.73
N HIS A 5 1.19 -36.64 -29.64
CA HIS A 5 0.97 -35.73 -28.52
C HIS A 5 2.30 -35.62 -27.77
N GLY A 6 3.00 -34.51 -27.96
CA GLY A 6 4.22 -34.18 -27.22
C GLY A 6 3.94 -33.96 -25.73
N GLN A 7 4.97 -33.55 -24.99
CA GLN A 7 4.80 -33.05 -23.62
C GLN A 7 4.36 -31.59 -23.65
N CYS A 8 3.60 -31.20 -22.63
CA CYS A 8 3.19 -29.81 -22.44
C CYS A 8 4.38 -28.85 -22.46
N SER A 9 4.27 -27.80 -23.27
CA SER A 9 5.31 -26.77 -23.41
C SER A 9 5.40 -25.78 -22.23
N TYR A 10 4.50 -25.87 -21.25
CA TYR A 10 4.50 -24.96 -20.10
C TYR A 10 5.73 -25.18 -19.21
N ARG A 11 6.41 -24.09 -18.90
CA ARG A 11 7.56 -24.05 -18.00
C ARG A 11 7.40 -22.93 -17.00
N ASN A 12 7.55 -23.26 -15.72
CA ASN A 12 7.45 -22.26 -14.65
C ASN A 12 8.76 -21.48 -14.46
N PRO A 13 8.76 -20.38 -13.69
CA PRO A 13 9.95 -19.57 -13.45
C PRO A 13 11.12 -20.31 -12.78
N ASP A 14 10.83 -21.37 -12.02
CA ASP A 14 11.85 -22.18 -11.33
C ASP A 14 12.41 -23.29 -12.23
N GLY A 15 11.95 -23.37 -13.49
CA GLY A 15 12.43 -24.29 -14.50
C GLY A 15 11.74 -25.65 -14.53
N TRP A 16 10.68 -25.86 -13.73
CA TRP A 16 9.83 -27.05 -13.79
C TRP A 16 9.02 -27.07 -15.10
N CYS A 17 8.97 -28.24 -15.74
CA CYS A 17 8.22 -28.49 -16.97
C CYS A 17 7.06 -29.44 -16.67
N CYS A 18 5.91 -29.17 -17.29
CA CYS A 18 4.72 -30.00 -17.11
C CYS A 18 4.87 -31.37 -17.80
N ASP A 19 4.53 -32.44 -17.08
CA ASP A 19 4.67 -33.83 -17.54
C ASP A 19 3.42 -34.38 -18.27
N GLN A 20 2.38 -33.56 -18.41
CA GLN A 20 1.13 -33.94 -19.04
C GLN A 20 1.24 -33.94 -20.57
N PRO A 21 0.47 -34.81 -21.25
CA PRO A 21 0.40 -34.80 -22.71
C PRO A 21 -0.14 -33.45 -23.21
N SER A 22 0.48 -32.92 -24.26
CA SER A 22 0.03 -31.72 -24.95
C SER A 22 -1.17 -32.02 -25.85
N GLY A 23 -2.13 -31.11 -25.88
CA GLY A 23 -3.16 -31.05 -26.93
C GLY A 23 -2.64 -30.39 -28.20
N GLU A 24 -3.55 -29.97 -29.08
CA GLU A 24 -3.24 -29.36 -30.38
C GLU A 24 -2.49 -28.01 -30.27
N SER A 25 -2.70 -27.28 -29.18
CA SER A 25 -2.03 -26.00 -28.88
C SER A 25 -0.58 -26.15 -28.41
N GLY A 26 -0.12 -27.39 -28.14
CA GLY A 26 1.16 -27.64 -27.47
C GLY A 26 1.10 -27.47 -25.94
N LEU A 27 -0.07 -27.16 -25.37
CA LEU A 27 -0.32 -27.10 -23.92
C LEU A 27 -1.20 -28.26 -23.47
N CYS A 28 -1.08 -28.68 -22.22
CA CYS A 28 -1.99 -29.69 -21.66
C CYS A 28 -3.31 -29.06 -21.24
N TYR A 29 -4.26 -29.91 -20.89
CA TYR A 29 -5.57 -29.49 -20.37
C TYR A 29 -5.46 -28.35 -19.34
N TRP A 30 -4.58 -28.44 -18.34
CA TRP A 30 -4.47 -27.43 -17.27
C TRP A 30 -3.89 -26.09 -17.72
N HIS A 31 -2.99 -26.09 -18.69
CA HIS A 31 -2.23 -24.89 -19.10
C HIS A 31 -2.81 -24.20 -20.32
N ASP A 32 -3.68 -24.87 -21.07
CA ASP A 32 -4.29 -24.34 -22.28
C ASP A 32 -5.43 -23.34 -21.94
N PRO A 33 -5.32 -22.06 -22.34
CA PRO A 33 -6.36 -21.06 -22.13
C PRO A 33 -7.55 -21.19 -23.09
N ASP A 34 -7.40 -21.91 -24.21
CA ASP A 34 -8.45 -22.07 -25.23
C ASP A 34 -9.44 -23.19 -24.85
N ILE A 35 -9.06 -24.06 -23.92
CA ILE A 35 -9.94 -25.09 -23.36
C ILE A 35 -10.84 -24.46 -22.28
N ASP A 36 -12.14 -24.37 -22.57
CA ASP A 36 -13.16 -23.97 -21.59
C ASP A 36 -13.40 -25.08 -20.57
N LYS A 37 -13.17 -24.75 -19.30
CA LYS A 37 -13.31 -25.67 -18.15
C LYS A 37 -14.44 -25.25 -17.23
N SER A 38 -15.26 -24.27 -17.63
CA SER A 38 -16.28 -23.67 -16.76
C SER A 38 -17.33 -24.66 -16.26
N ASN A 39 -17.62 -25.73 -17.02
CA ASN A 39 -18.59 -26.77 -16.68
C ASN A 39 -17.95 -28.06 -16.15
N ASP A 40 -16.62 -28.11 -16.04
CA ASP A 40 -15.90 -29.32 -15.66
C ASP A 40 -15.80 -29.42 -14.14
N ASP A 41 -16.03 -30.61 -13.58
CA ASP A 41 -15.70 -30.91 -12.19
C ASP A 41 -14.19 -31.17 -12.07
N VAL A 42 -13.46 -30.08 -11.83
CA VAL A 42 -12.00 -30.08 -11.73
C VAL A 42 -11.50 -30.09 -10.29
N LYS A 43 -12.36 -29.82 -9.28
CA LYS A 43 -11.93 -29.61 -7.89
C LYS A 43 -11.08 -30.77 -7.37
N ASN A 44 -11.63 -31.98 -7.41
CA ASN A 44 -10.94 -33.19 -6.89
C ASN A 44 -9.62 -33.47 -7.64
N LYS A 45 -9.57 -33.16 -8.94
CA LYS A 45 -8.35 -33.37 -9.76
C LYS A 45 -7.26 -32.37 -9.37
N VAL A 46 -7.63 -31.12 -9.11
CA VAL A 46 -6.71 -30.07 -8.67
C VAL A 46 -6.17 -30.38 -7.27
N GLU A 47 -7.01 -30.85 -6.36
CA GLU A 47 -6.58 -31.27 -5.01
C GLU A 47 -5.62 -32.47 -5.06
N GLN A 48 -5.93 -33.49 -5.87
CA GLN A 48 -5.04 -34.64 -6.07
C GLN A 48 -3.71 -34.23 -6.71
N TRP A 49 -3.74 -33.29 -7.66
CA TRP A 49 -2.53 -32.73 -8.27
C TRP A 49 -1.64 -32.04 -7.23
N ALA A 50 -2.23 -31.21 -6.39
CA ALA A 50 -1.53 -30.53 -5.30
C ALA A 50 -0.99 -31.54 -4.27
N ALA A 51 -1.79 -32.54 -3.88
CA ALA A 51 -1.40 -33.60 -2.94
C ALA A 51 -0.23 -34.45 -3.45
N ALA A 52 -0.05 -34.57 -4.77
CA ALA A 52 1.12 -35.21 -5.38
C ALA A 52 2.39 -34.34 -5.31
N GLY A 53 2.33 -33.15 -4.72
CA GLY A 53 3.45 -32.22 -4.58
C GLY A 53 3.82 -31.48 -5.87
N LYS A 54 2.96 -31.52 -6.89
CA LYS A 54 3.19 -30.83 -8.17
C LYS A 54 2.77 -29.34 -8.07
N PRO A 55 3.52 -28.41 -8.69
CA PRO A 55 3.10 -27.01 -8.73
C PRO A 55 1.84 -26.84 -9.59
N LEU A 56 0.99 -25.89 -9.21
CA LEU A 56 -0.20 -25.45 -9.93
C LEU A 56 0.08 -24.21 -10.78
N ASP A 57 1.36 -23.93 -11.06
CA ASP A 57 1.77 -22.74 -11.78
C ASP A 57 1.16 -22.73 -13.19
N GLY A 58 0.61 -21.58 -13.59
CA GLY A 58 0.05 -21.35 -14.93
C GLY A 58 -1.31 -22.00 -15.21
N PHE A 59 -1.94 -22.62 -14.21
CA PHE A 59 -3.23 -23.28 -14.38
C PHE A 59 -4.30 -22.30 -14.89
N GLN A 60 -5.03 -22.69 -15.92
CA GLN A 60 -6.11 -21.93 -16.56
C GLN A 60 -7.46 -22.41 -16.02
N LEU A 61 -7.89 -21.86 -14.90
CA LEU A 61 -9.09 -22.24 -14.13
C LEU A 61 -10.18 -21.16 -14.17
N ALA A 62 -10.19 -20.33 -15.22
CA ALA A 62 -11.19 -19.29 -15.38
C ALA A 62 -12.63 -19.86 -15.33
N LYS A 63 -13.51 -19.18 -14.60
CA LYS A 63 -14.95 -19.50 -14.45
C LYS A 63 -15.26 -20.88 -13.87
N THR A 64 -14.27 -21.58 -13.33
CA THR A 64 -14.48 -22.90 -12.71
C THR A 64 -15.22 -22.78 -11.37
N ASN A 65 -15.92 -23.84 -10.97
CA ASN A 65 -16.47 -23.99 -9.63
C ASN A 65 -15.48 -24.74 -8.74
N LEU A 66 -14.87 -24.03 -7.81
CA LEU A 66 -13.85 -24.51 -6.89
C LEU A 66 -14.24 -24.17 -5.43
N VAL A 67 -15.55 -24.15 -5.15
CA VAL A 67 -16.07 -23.94 -3.80
C VAL A 67 -15.50 -25.01 -2.87
N ASP A 68 -15.02 -24.56 -1.71
CA ASP A 68 -14.45 -25.42 -0.66
C ASP A 68 -13.25 -26.25 -1.14
N ILE A 69 -12.43 -25.72 -2.07
CA ILE A 69 -11.20 -26.40 -2.50
C ILE A 69 -10.14 -26.35 -1.39
N ASP A 70 -9.50 -27.48 -1.09
CA ASP A 70 -8.37 -27.57 -0.14
C ASP A 70 -7.02 -27.58 -0.85
N LEU A 71 -6.33 -26.43 -0.86
CA LEU A 71 -4.95 -26.30 -1.33
C LEU A 71 -3.97 -26.03 -0.18
N VAL A 72 -4.20 -26.61 0.98
CA VAL A 72 -3.28 -26.51 2.13
C VAL A 72 -2.23 -27.60 2.07
N ASN A 73 -0.95 -27.20 2.04
CA ASN A 73 0.18 -28.12 2.08
C ASN A 73 0.47 -28.61 3.51
N ARG A 74 -0.32 -29.58 3.97
CA ARG A 74 -0.24 -30.12 5.35
C ARG A 74 1.13 -30.78 5.59
N GLY A 75 1.76 -30.43 6.71
CA GLY A 75 3.08 -30.95 7.09
C GLY A 75 4.27 -30.17 6.53
N CYS A 76 4.04 -29.20 5.63
CA CYS A 76 5.09 -28.31 5.13
C CYS A 76 5.00 -26.92 5.78
N LYS A 77 6.15 -26.22 5.86
CA LYS A 77 6.20 -24.81 6.32
C LYS A 77 5.72 -23.83 5.26
N THR A 78 5.68 -24.25 4.00
CA THR A 78 5.30 -23.43 2.83
C THR A 78 4.08 -24.05 2.14
N GLY A 79 3.15 -23.21 1.67
CA GLY A 79 2.03 -23.66 0.86
C GLY A 79 2.46 -24.13 -0.54
N PHE A 80 1.49 -24.61 -1.33
CA PHE A 80 1.75 -24.99 -2.72
C PHE A 80 2.06 -23.77 -3.61
N SER A 81 2.79 -24.00 -4.70
CA SER A 81 3.00 -23.00 -5.73
C SER A 81 1.81 -22.97 -6.67
N CYS A 82 1.16 -21.82 -6.83
CA CYS A 82 0.05 -21.57 -7.74
C CYS A 82 0.24 -20.21 -8.42
N ARG A 83 1.45 -19.99 -8.93
CA ARG A 83 1.87 -18.71 -9.55
C ARG A 83 1.36 -18.60 -10.97
N ASP A 84 1.11 -17.38 -11.41
CA ASP A 84 0.63 -17.07 -12.76
C ASP A 84 -0.61 -17.88 -13.21
N ALA A 85 -1.39 -18.39 -12.26
CA ALA A 85 -2.63 -19.11 -12.52
C ALA A 85 -3.77 -18.13 -12.83
N ASP A 86 -4.72 -18.53 -13.67
CA ASP A 86 -5.92 -17.75 -13.98
C ASP A 86 -7.14 -18.32 -13.29
N PHE A 87 -7.69 -17.55 -12.35
CA PHE A 87 -8.95 -17.79 -11.65
C PHE A 87 -9.98 -16.72 -12.01
N TYR A 88 -9.88 -16.11 -13.20
CA TYR A 88 -10.83 -15.10 -13.67
C TYR A 88 -12.28 -15.61 -13.51
N ARG A 89 -13.08 -14.93 -12.69
CA ARG A 89 -14.47 -15.30 -12.37
C ARG A 89 -14.67 -16.71 -11.78
N ALA A 90 -13.64 -17.36 -11.26
CA ALA A 90 -13.80 -18.63 -10.57
C ALA A 90 -14.60 -18.45 -9.27
N ASP A 91 -15.36 -19.46 -8.87
CA ASP A 91 -15.97 -19.52 -7.55
C ASP A 91 -15.01 -20.25 -6.60
N LEU A 92 -14.40 -19.48 -5.69
CA LEU A 92 -13.45 -19.92 -4.67
C LEU A 92 -14.03 -19.64 -3.27
N SER A 93 -15.35 -19.64 -3.15
CA SER A 93 -16.01 -19.47 -1.86
C SER A 93 -15.57 -20.58 -0.90
N ASP A 94 -15.24 -20.20 0.33
CA ASP A 94 -14.74 -21.07 1.40
C ASP A 94 -13.43 -21.83 1.09
N ALA A 95 -12.71 -21.47 0.01
CA ALA A 95 -11.44 -22.11 -0.35
C ALA A 95 -10.37 -22.01 0.75
N HIS A 96 -9.57 -23.06 0.91
CA HIS A 96 -8.48 -23.13 1.89
C HIS A 96 -7.12 -22.86 1.24
N PHE A 97 -6.66 -21.61 1.31
CA PHE A 97 -5.43 -21.11 0.69
C PHE A 97 -4.36 -20.72 1.72
N PHE A 98 -4.30 -21.40 2.87
CA PHE A 98 -3.31 -21.12 3.90
C PHE A 98 -1.89 -21.24 3.35
N GLY A 99 -1.15 -20.13 3.36
CA GLY A 99 0.24 -20.08 2.88
C GLY A 99 0.42 -20.27 1.37
N LEU A 100 -0.67 -20.30 0.58
CA LEU A 100 -0.63 -20.57 -0.86
C LEU A 100 0.11 -19.44 -1.59
N ASP A 101 0.97 -19.81 -2.55
CA ASP A 101 1.69 -18.85 -3.36
C ASP A 101 0.92 -18.55 -4.65
N LEU A 102 0.23 -17.40 -4.67
CA LEU A 102 -0.61 -16.90 -5.76
C LEU A 102 0.06 -15.73 -6.50
N ARG A 103 1.39 -15.62 -6.44
CA ARG A 103 2.13 -14.51 -7.05
C ARG A 103 1.92 -14.49 -8.57
N GLY A 104 1.64 -13.31 -9.12
CA GLY A 104 1.37 -13.11 -10.55
C GLY A 104 -0.02 -13.56 -11.05
N SER A 105 -0.71 -14.41 -10.29
CA SER A 105 -2.00 -15.00 -10.63
C SER A 105 -3.11 -13.96 -10.82
N SER A 106 -4.19 -14.36 -11.47
CA SER A 106 -5.36 -13.53 -11.72
C SER A 106 -6.56 -14.03 -10.93
N LEU A 107 -6.97 -13.29 -9.90
CA LEU A 107 -8.21 -13.50 -9.14
C LEU A 107 -9.28 -12.47 -9.56
N MET A 108 -9.17 -11.95 -10.78
CA MET A 108 -10.05 -10.88 -11.23
C MET A 108 -11.51 -11.38 -11.26
N LYS A 109 -12.39 -10.65 -10.56
CA LYS A 109 -13.82 -10.97 -10.42
C LYS A 109 -14.11 -12.37 -9.85
N SER A 110 -13.15 -13.02 -9.18
CA SER A 110 -13.41 -14.28 -8.49
C SER A 110 -14.27 -14.06 -7.25
N LYS A 111 -15.06 -15.07 -6.89
CA LYS A 111 -15.75 -15.08 -5.60
C LYS A 111 -14.86 -15.74 -4.57
N MET A 112 -14.54 -15.07 -3.48
CA MET A 112 -13.68 -15.62 -2.43
C MET A 112 -14.35 -15.41 -1.07
N LEU A 113 -15.67 -15.58 -1.02
CA LEU A 113 -16.45 -15.40 0.19
C LEU A 113 -16.00 -16.43 1.22
N GLY A 114 -15.56 -16.01 2.41
CA GLY A 114 -15.09 -16.93 3.46
C GLY A 114 -13.74 -17.61 3.20
N ALA A 115 -13.10 -17.36 2.05
CA ALA A 115 -11.84 -18.01 1.69
C ALA A 115 -10.73 -17.72 2.73
N ASN A 116 -9.93 -18.72 3.05
CA ASN A 116 -8.82 -18.61 3.99
C ASN A 116 -7.53 -18.26 3.25
N LEU A 117 -7.17 -16.96 3.20
CA LEU A 117 -5.93 -16.47 2.60
C LEU A 117 -4.83 -16.23 3.65
N HIS A 118 -4.96 -16.77 4.86
CA HIS A 118 -3.97 -16.55 5.92
C HIS A 118 -2.56 -16.95 5.46
N CYS A 119 -1.58 -16.05 5.62
CA CYS A 119 -0.20 -16.19 5.11
C CYS A 119 -0.04 -16.39 3.59
N ALA A 120 -1.08 -16.19 2.77
CA ALA A 120 -0.97 -16.34 1.33
C ALA A 120 -0.10 -15.24 0.70
N LYS A 121 0.53 -15.55 -0.43
CA LYS A 121 1.37 -14.61 -1.19
C LYS A 121 0.65 -14.11 -2.42
N LEU A 122 0.41 -12.81 -2.50
CA LEU A 122 -0.37 -12.14 -3.54
C LEU A 122 0.44 -11.06 -4.28
N ASP A 123 1.78 -11.09 -4.21
CA ASP A 123 2.61 -10.15 -4.99
C ASP A 123 2.23 -10.19 -6.47
N ASN A 124 1.99 -9.01 -7.06
CA ASN A 124 1.64 -8.86 -8.46
C ASN A 124 0.38 -9.66 -8.88
N CYS A 125 -0.46 -10.09 -7.93
CA CYS A 125 -1.73 -10.74 -8.20
C CYS A 125 -2.78 -9.71 -8.68
N ASN A 126 -3.65 -10.11 -9.62
CA ASN A 126 -4.77 -9.27 -10.05
C ASN A 126 -6.00 -9.54 -9.19
N LEU A 127 -6.34 -8.63 -8.29
CA LEU A 127 -7.51 -8.72 -7.39
C LEU A 127 -8.67 -7.81 -7.83
N LEU A 128 -8.64 -7.28 -9.06
CA LEU A 128 -9.67 -6.35 -9.54
C LEU A 128 -11.05 -7.00 -9.52
N GLY A 129 -11.98 -6.42 -8.76
CA GLY A 129 -13.34 -6.94 -8.62
C GLY A 129 -13.45 -8.27 -7.84
N ALA A 130 -12.39 -8.77 -7.21
CA ALA A 130 -12.47 -9.99 -6.41
C ALA A 130 -13.38 -9.81 -5.19
N GLU A 131 -14.28 -10.74 -4.90
CA GLU A 131 -15.19 -10.64 -3.76
C GLU A 131 -14.55 -11.24 -2.49
N LEU A 132 -13.97 -10.39 -1.65
CA LEU A 132 -13.22 -10.77 -0.44
C LEU A 132 -14.09 -10.83 0.84
N GLY A 133 -15.42 -10.96 0.70
CA GLY A 133 -16.34 -10.89 1.84
C GLY A 133 -16.10 -12.03 2.83
N ARG A 134 -15.79 -11.71 4.10
CA ARG A 134 -15.45 -12.71 5.14
C ARG A 134 -14.18 -13.53 4.87
N ALA A 135 -13.40 -13.19 3.83
CA ALA A 135 -12.12 -13.85 3.59
C ALA A 135 -11.15 -13.55 4.74
N LYS A 136 -10.37 -14.54 5.18
CA LYS A 136 -9.36 -14.37 6.24
C LYS A 136 -8.08 -13.78 5.65
N LEU A 137 -7.72 -12.57 6.06
CA LEU A 137 -6.65 -11.78 5.43
C LEU A 137 -5.43 -11.54 6.33
N GLU A 138 -5.31 -12.27 7.45
CA GLU A 138 -4.18 -12.07 8.35
C GLU A 138 -2.87 -12.55 7.71
N ASN A 139 -1.80 -11.79 7.91
CA ASN A 139 -0.45 -12.11 7.44
C ASN A 139 -0.30 -12.33 5.92
N VAL A 140 -1.23 -11.83 5.11
CA VAL A 140 -1.12 -11.88 3.65
C VAL A 140 0.07 -11.05 3.15
N GLU A 141 0.89 -11.62 2.28
CA GLU A 141 1.98 -10.92 1.60
C GLU A 141 1.45 -10.25 0.32
N TRP A 142 1.06 -8.97 0.40
CA TRP A 142 0.49 -8.21 -0.73
C TRP A 142 1.52 -7.71 -1.75
N GLY A 143 2.80 -7.73 -1.39
CA GLY A 143 3.89 -7.11 -2.13
C GLY A 143 3.95 -5.59 -2.08
N LYS A 144 5.10 -5.04 -2.50
CA LYS A 144 5.39 -3.59 -2.42
C LYS A 144 4.50 -2.74 -3.34
N ARG A 145 3.99 -3.31 -4.43
CA ARG A 145 3.23 -2.62 -5.49
C ARG A 145 2.14 -3.53 -6.04
N LEU A 146 0.98 -2.96 -6.35
CA LEU A 146 -0.08 -3.70 -7.05
C LEU A 146 0.29 -3.89 -8.52
N LYS A 147 -0.25 -4.93 -9.16
CA LYS A 147 -0.08 -5.19 -10.61
C LYS A 147 -0.44 -3.96 -11.44
N GLN A 148 -1.62 -3.38 -11.19
CA GLN A 148 -2.09 -2.18 -11.87
C GLN A 148 -1.19 -0.96 -11.63
N GLU A 149 -0.59 -0.82 -10.44
CA GLU A 149 0.34 0.28 -10.17
C GLU A 149 1.61 0.17 -11.03
N VAL A 150 2.14 -1.05 -11.19
CA VAL A 150 3.31 -1.31 -12.04
C VAL A 150 2.98 -1.01 -13.50
N GLN A 151 1.83 -1.48 -13.97
CA GLN A 151 1.34 -1.23 -15.33
C GLN A 151 1.08 0.26 -15.57
N ALA A 152 0.49 0.99 -14.62
CA ALA A 152 0.23 2.42 -14.74
C ALA A 152 1.54 3.22 -14.88
N LYS A 153 2.57 2.84 -14.12
CA LYS A 153 3.92 3.43 -14.25
C LYS A 153 4.54 3.15 -15.62
N GLN A 154 4.33 1.97 -16.19
CA GLN A 154 4.78 1.65 -17.54
C GLN A 154 4.02 2.45 -18.61
N ALA A 155 2.70 2.60 -18.47
CA ALA A 155 1.87 3.43 -19.35
C ALA A 155 2.31 4.90 -19.35
N LEU A 156 2.60 5.46 -18.16
CA LEU A 156 3.17 6.81 -18.04
C LEU A 156 4.53 6.97 -18.74
N LYS A 157 5.39 5.94 -18.68
CA LYS A 157 6.68 5.95 -19.42
C LYS A 157 6.46 5.98 -20.94
N ARG A 158 5.39 5.33 -21.42
CA ARG A 158 4.95 5.36 -22.82
C ARG A 158 4.16 6.62 -23.19
N ARG A 159 4.03 7.58 -22.26
CA ARG A 159 3.23 8.81 -22.38
C ARG A 159 1.72 8.60 -22.55
N ASP A 160 1.23 7.40 -22.25
CA ASP A 160 -0.20 7.10 -22.26
C ASP A 160 -0.82 7.47 -20.90
N SER A 161 -1.25 8.72 -20.79
CA SER A 161 -1.86 9.26 -19.56
C SER A 161 -3.28 8.75 -19.33
N SER A 162 -4.01 8.44 -20.41
CA SER A 162 -5.35 7.85 -20.37
C SER A 162 -5.34 6.47 -19.74
N MET A 163 -4.49 5.57 -20.26
CA MET A 163 -4.35 4.21 -19.74
C MET A 163 -3.78 4.21 -18.31
N ALA A 164 -2.85 5.12 -18.01
CA ALA A 164 -2.36 5.26 -16.65
C ALA A 164 -3.47 5.66 -15.67
N ALA A 165 -4.36 6.58 -16.06
CA ALA A 165 -5.48 7.01 -15.23
C ALA A 165 -6.47 5.86 -14.97
N SER A 166 -6.82 5.07 -15.99
CA SER A 166 -7.70 3.89 -15.82
C SER A 166 -7.06 2.84 -14.90
N LEU A 167 -5.77 2.54 -15.06
CA LEU A 167 -5.06 1.60 -14.19
C LEU A 167 -4.97 2.10 -12.75
N TYR A 168 -4.82 3.41 -12.51
CA TYR A 168 -4.90 3.94 -11.15
C TYR A 168 -6.31 3.90 -10.56
N GLN A 169 -7.36 3.99 -11.38
CA GLN A 169 -8.73 3.79 -10.94
C GLN A 169 -8.97 2.34 -10.51
N GLU A 170 -8.50 1.36 -11.29
CA GLU A 170 -8.54 -0.06 -10.93
C GLU A 170 -7.75 -0.34 -9.64
N ALA A 171 -6.55 0.22 -9.52
CA ALA A 171 -5.74 0.07 -8.30
C ALA A 171 -6.43 0.68 -7.06
N GLU A 172 -7.12 1.82 -7.23
CA GLU A 172 -7.94 2.42 -6.16
C GLU A 172 -9.06 1.47 -5.71
N GLU A 173 -9.77 0.85 -6.66
CA GLU A 173 -10.85 -0.09 -6.36
C GLU A 173 -10.35 -1.31 -5.57
N VAL A 174 -9.22 -1.89 -6.00
CA VAL A 174 -8.56 -3.00 -5.28
C VAL A 174 -8.20 -2.59 -3.86
N CYS A 175 -7.55 -1.44 -3.68
CA CYS A 175 -7.20 -0.95 -2.34
C CYS A 175 -8.43 -0.72 -1.46
N ARG A 176 -9.49 -0.14 -2.02
CA ARG A 176 -10.73 0.13 -1.28
C ARG A 176 -11.39 -1.16 -0.81
N ASN A 177 -11.41 -2.18 -1.65
CA ASN A 177 -11.99 -3.46 -1.31
C ASN A 177 -11.21 -4.15 -0.19
N ILE A 178 -9.88 -4.26 -0.32
CA ILE A 178 -9.00 -4.84 0.71
C ILE A 178 -9.15 -4.08 2.03
N ARG A 179 -9.04 -2.74 2.00
CA ARG A 179 -9.21 -1.89 3.19
C ARG A 179 -10.52 -2.18 3.92
N LYS A 180 -11.65 -2.21 3.20
CA LYS A 180 -12.97 -2.45 3.81
C LYS A 180 -13.05 -3.82 4.49
N GLN A 181 -12.44 -4.86 3.91
CA GLN A 181 -12.45 -6.19 4.55
C GLN A 181 -11.51 -6.26 5.75
N CYS A 182 -10.33 -5.64 5.65
CA CYS A 182 -9.40 -5.53 6.78
C CYS A 182 -10.04 -4.75 7.95
N GLU A 183 -10.73 -3.63 7.68
CA GLU A 183 -11.46 -2.85 8.71
C GLU A 183 -12.52 -3.69 9.42
N LYS A 184 -13.28 -4.50 8.68
CA LYS A 184 -14.31 -5.39 9.27
C LYS A 184 -13.73 -6.50 10.15
N GLN A 185 -12.47 -6.87 9.93
CA GLN A 185 -11.76 -7.92 10.68
C GLN A 185 -10.91 -7.37 11.84
N GLY A 186 -10.83 -6.04 12.00
CA GLY A 186 -9.94 -5.42 12.99
C GLY A 186 -8.46 -5.41 12.57
N LEU A 187 -8.15 -5.61 11.29
CA LEU A 187 -6.80 -5.54 10.73
C LEU A 187 -6.44 -4.09 10.40
N PHE A 188 -6.43 -3.22 11.42
CA PHE A 188 -6.39 -1.77 11.24
C PHE A 188 -5.07 -1.26 10.68
N GLU A 189 -3.94 -1.92 10.96
CA GLU A 189 -2.65 -1.53 10.39
C GLU A 189 -2.63 -1.72 8.88
N THR A 190 -3.02 -2.90 8.40
CA THR A 190 -3.13 -3.22 6.97
C THR A 190 -4.19 -2.34 6.31
N ALA A 191 -5.34 -2.13 6.95
CA ALA A 191 -6.37 -1.21 6.47
C ALA A 191 -5.82 0.22 6.28
N GLY A 192 -5.06 0.75 7.24
CA GLY A 192 -4.44 2.06 7.16
C GLY A 192 -3.41 2.18 6.04
N GLU A 193 -2.61 1.13 5.80
CA GLU A 193 -1.71 1.08 4.65
C GLU A 193 -2.48 1.16 3.32
N PHE A 194 -3.51 0.33 3.15
CA PHE A 194 -4.34 0.33 1.95
C PHE A 194 -5.15 1.62 1.78
N PHE A 195 -5.56 2.28 2.88
CA PHE A 195 -6.17 3.61 2.85
C PHE A 195 -5.21 4.65 2.26
N LYS A 196 -3.95 4.69 2.73
CA LYS A 196 -2.93 5.60 2.18
C LYS A 196 -2.69 5.36 0.69
N ARG A 197 -2.69 4.08 0.27
CA ARG A 197 -2.57 3.69 -1.15
C ARG A 197 -3.79 4.13 -1.97
N GLU A 198 -5.01 3.88 -1.49
CA GLU A 198 -6.27 4.32 -2.10
C GLU A 198 -6.24 5.83 -2.37
N MET A 199 -5.92 6.64 -1.35
CA MET A 199 -5.86 8.10 -1.46
C MET A 199 -4.77 8.57 -2.43
N ARG A 200 -3.63 7.88 -2.46
CA ARG A 200 -2.54 8.17 -3.41
C ARG A 200 -2.94 7.88 -4.85
N PHE A 201 -3.64 6.77 -5.11
CA PHE A 201 -4.12 6.43 -6.45
C PHE A 201 -5.22 7.39 -6.92
N ARG A 202 -6.14 7.79 -6.03
CA ARG A 202 -7.11 8.85 -6.32
C ARG A 202 -6.43 10.16 -6.72
N ARG A 203 -5.36 10.54 -5.99
CA ARG A 203 -4.56 11.72 -6.33
C ARG A 203 -3.89 11.58 -7.70
N TYR A 204 -3.42 10.39 -8.08
CA TYR A 204 -2.72 10.18 -9.34
C TYR A 204 -3.61 10.36 -10.57
N GLN A 205 -4.90 10.09 -10.45
CA GLN A 205 -5.92 10.35 -11.49
C GLN A 205 -6.17 11.84 -11.72
N MET A 206 -5.81 12.72 -10.78
CA MET A 206 -6.05 14.17 -10.89
C MET A 206 -5.04 14.85 -11.84
N PRO A 207 -5.43 15.93 -12.55
CA PRO A 207 -4.51 16.74 -13.34
C PRO A 207 -3.32 17.26 -12.51
N ARG A 208 -2.13 17.31 -13.12
CA ARG A 208 -0.88 17.66 -12.41
C ARG A 208 -0.90 19.05 -11.77
N LEU A 209 -1.51 20.04 -12.44
CA LEU A 209 -1.59 21.43 -11.99
C LEU A 209 -2.88 21.76 -11.22
N SER A 210 -3.61 20.75 -10.74
CA SER A 210 -4.86 20.97 -10.01
C SER A 210 -4.60 21.32 -8.54
N MET A 211 -5.29 22.36 -8.04
CA MET A 211 -5.30 22.71 -6.60
C MET A 211 -5.69 21.51 -5.71
N LYS A 212 -6.63 20.67 -6.16
CA LYS A 212 -7.05 19.46 -5.43
C LYS A 212 -5.89 18.47 -5.26
N ARG A 213 -5.07 18.31 -6.31
CA ARG A 213 -3.91 17.43 -6.28
C ARG A 213 -2.83 17.96 -5.33
N TRP A 214 -2.62 19.27 -5.33
CA TRP A 214 -1.66 19.93 -4.43
C TRP A 214 -2.08 19.78 -2.97
N ILE A 215 -3.34 20.08 -2.63
CA ILE A 215 -3.89 19.88 -1.28
C ILE A 215 -3.73 18.43 -0.83
N SER A 216 -4.11 17.47 -1.68
CA SER A 216 -3.95 16.04 -1.38
C SER A 216 -2.48 15.64 -1.17
N LYS A 217 -1.54 16.26 -1.90
CA LYS A 217 -0.10 16.05 -1.70
C LYS A 217 0.39 16.63 -0.38
N SER A 218 -0.07 17.81 -0.01
CA SER A 218 0.25 18.45 1.27
C SER A 218 -0.24 17.61 2.45
N VAL A 219 -1.48 17.10 2.40
CA VAL A 219 -2.04 16.24 3.46
C VAL A 219 -1.29 14.90 3.59
N ASP A 220 -0.88 14.27 2.48
CA ASP A 220 -0.02 13.07 2.52
C ASP A 220 1.33 13.37 3.18
N LEU A 221 1.93 14.51 2.86
CA LEU A 221 3.22 14.91 3.41
C LEU A 221 3.14 15.16 4.92
N PHE A 222 2.16 15.95 5.38
CA PHE A 222 2.06 16.38 6.78
C PHE A 222 1.63 15.27 7.74
N CYS A 223 0.64 14.45 7.37
CA CYS A 223 0.06 13.48 8.30
C CYS A 223 -0.24 12.11 7.68
N GLY A 224 0.20 11.86 6.45
CA GLY A 224 -0.07 10.59 5.77
C GLY A 224 -1.57 10.32 5.60
N TYR A 225 -2.35 11.35 5.30
CA TYR A 225 -3.83 11.30 5.31
C TYR A 225 -4.45 10.99 6.67
N GLY A 226 -3.75 11.35 7.75
CA GLY A 226 -4.20 11.14 9.12
C GLY A 226 -4.08 9.68 9.57
N GLU A 227 -3.09 8.95 9.05
CA GLU A 227 -2.75 7.58 9.45
C GLU A 227 -1.33 7.47 10.06
N ASP A 228 -0.47 8.48 9.88
CA ASP A 228 0.94 8.43 10.28
C ASP A 228 1.27 9.53 11.32
N PRO A 229 1.16 9.29 12.65
CA PRO A 229 1.43 10.30 13.67
C PRO A 229 2.89 10.76 13.69
N LEU A 230 3.84 9.87 13.35
CA LEU A 230 5.26 10.22 13.24
C LEU A 230 5.53 11.31 12.19
N ARG A 231 4.77 11.35 11.09
CA ARG A 231 4.92 12.43 10.09
C ARG A 231 4.54 13.79 10.66
N VAL A 232 3.54 13.83 11.53
CA VAL A 232 3.08 15.06 12.19
C VAL A 232 4.17 15.59 13.13
N VAL A 233 4.80 14.68 13.90
CA VAL A 233 5.93 15.05 14.79
C VAL A 233 7.11 15.55 13.98
N LEU A 234 7.51 14.85 12.91
CA LEU A 234 8.62 15.28 12.05
C LEU A 234 8.34 16.63 11.38
N PHE A 235 7.10 16.86 10.94
CA PHE A 235 6.69 18.15 10.39
C PHE A 235 6.75 19.26 11.45
N SER A 236 6.34 18.98 12.69
CA SER A 236 6.42 19.93 13.80
C SER A 236 7.87 20.33 14.09
N ILE A 237 8.77 19.36 14.19
CA ILE A 237 10.22 19.60 14.37
C ILE A 237 10.79 20.42 13.22
N PHE A 238 10.41 20.09 11.99
CA PHE A 238 10.84 20.85 10.80
C PHE A 238 10.35 22.29 10.83
N LEU A 239 9.08 22.53 11.17
CA LEU A 239 8.51 23.87 11.26
C LEU A 239 9.22 24.70 12.34
N ILE A 240 9.42 24.13 13.53
CA ILE A 240 10.19 24.76 14.63
C ILE A 240 11.59 25.15 14.15
N PHE A 241 12.30 24.23 13.48
CA PHE A 241 13.64 24.55 13.00
C PHE A 241 13.66 25.66 11.94
N VAL A 242 12.70 25.66 11.01
CA VAL A 242 12.58 26.71 9.98
C VAL A 242 12.25 28.07 10.60
N CYS A 243 11.34 28.12 11.57
CA CYS A 243 11.00 29.34 12.30
C CYS A 243 12.19 29.84 13.14
N ALA A 244 12.86 28.96 13.88
CA ALA A 244 14.08 29.27 14.62
C ALA A 244 15.16 29.89 13.73
N MET A 245 15.38 29.33 12.54
CA MET A 245 16.31 29.88 11.56
C MET A 245 15.87 31.28 11.09
N ALA A 246 14.58 31.48 10.84
CA ALA A 246 14.05 32.79 10.48
C ALA A 246 14.23 33.83 11.61
N TYR A 247 13.99 33.46 12.87
CA TYR A 247 14.19 34.35 14.02
C TYR A 247 15.66 34.72 14.23
N PHE A 248 16.57 33.77 14.00
CA PHE A 248 18.01 34.01 14.07
C PHE A 248 18.47 35.06 13.05
N PHE A 249 17.95 34.99 11.81
CA PHE A 249 18.30 35.97 10.77
C PHE A 249 17.57 37.32 10.91
N LEU A 250 16.39 37.34 11.52
CA LEU A 250 15.59 38.55 11.72
C LEU A 250 15.93 39.28 13.03
N ASP A 251 16.89 38.78 13.80
CA ASP A 251 17.41 39.35 15.03
C ASP A 251 16.31 39.73 16.04
N THR A 252 15.70 38.70 16.63
CA THR A 252 14.63 38.88 17.63
C THR A 252 15.11 39.36 19.00
N THR A 253 16.42 39.31 19.28
CA THR A 253 17.05 39.63 20.56
C THR A 253 17.88 40.92 20.52
N GLY A 254 18.14 41.49 19.35
CA GLY A 254 18.94 42.71 19.20
C GLY A 254 18.46 43.95 19.98
N ALA A 255 17.19 43.98 20.41
CA ALA A 255 16.68 45.05 21.27
C ALA A 255 17.02 44.88 22.77
N HIS A 256 17.18 43.63 23.23
CA HIS A 256 17.48 43.27 24.62
C HIS A 256 18.42 42.04 24.62
N PRO A 257 19.74 42.24 24.45
CA PRO A 257 20.68 41.12 24.40
C PRO A 257 20.71 40.41 25.75
N ILE A 258 20.39 39.11 25.75
CA ILE A 258 20.34 38.27 26.95
C ILE A 258 21.77 37.96 27.46
N TYR A 259 22.75 37.91 26.55
CA TYR A 259 24.14 37.60 26.84
C TYR A 259 25.04 38.82 26.66
N GLU A 260 25.10 39.69 27.67
CA GLU A 260 26.06 40.80 27.68
C GLU A 260 27.49 40.27 27.89
N GLY A 261 28.42 40.70 27.03
CA GLY A 261 29.87 40.42 27.18
C GLY A 261 30.39 39.17 26.47
N VAL A 262 29.54 38.35 25.83
CA VAL A 262 29.99 37.22 24.99
C VAL A 262 30.23 37.72 23.56
N THR A 263 31.41 37.46 22.99
CA THR A 263 31.78 37.90 21.64
C THR A 263 32.28 36.75 20.78
N GLY A 264 32.22 36.90 19.45
CA GLY A 264 32.70 35.90 18.49
C GLY A 264 31.68 34.80 18.19
N TRP A 265 32.16 33.61 17.80
CA TRP A 265 31.32 32.50 17.33
C TRP A 265 30.39 31.93 18.42
N GLN A 266 30.79 32.02 19.69
CA GLN A 266 30.00 31.55 20.83
C GLN A 266 28.71 32.35 21.00
N PHE A 267 28.75 33.66 20.73
CA PHE A 267 27.58 34.53 20.74
C PHE A 267 26.53 34.07 19.72
N TYR A 268 26.92 33.88 18.45
CA TYR A 268 26.01 33.44 17.40
C TYR A 268 25.40 32.06 17.69
N LEU A 269 26.18 31.15 18.30
CA LEU A 269 25.68 29.84 18.67
C LEU A 269 24.64 29.93 19.80
N LEU A 270 24.87 30.77 20.81
CA LEU A 270 23.89 31.02 21.89
C LEU A 270 22.61 31.70 21.37
N GLU A 271 22.74 32.69 20.48
CA GLU A 271 21.59 33.36 19.86
C GLU A 271 20.75 32.43 18.98
N PHE A 272 21.39 31.47 18.29
CA PHE A 272 20.68 30.42 17.58
C PHE A 272 19.87 29.53 18.54
N PHE A 273 20.46 29.13 19.68
CA PHE A 273 19.73 28.34 20.68
C PHE A 273 18.59 29.13 21.34
N ASN A 274 18.76 30.44 21.58
CA ASN A 274 17.67 31.31 22.01
C ASN A 274 16.53 31.36 20.99
N SER A 275 16.87 31.52 19.71
CA SER A 275 15.90 31.53 18.62
C SER A 275 15.15 30.20 18.51
N LEU A 276 15.85 29.08 18.72
CA LEU A 276 15.26 27.74 18.78
C LEU A 276 14.32 27.58 19.97
N TYR A 277 14.76 27.99 21.15
CA TYR A 277 13.94 27.99 22.36
C TYR A 277 12.67 28.85 22.17
N PHE A 278 12.80 30.06 21.62
CA PHE A 278 11.68 30.94 21.32
C PHE A 278 10.68 30.29 20.36
N SER A 279 11.16 29.63 19.31
CA SER A 279 10.32 28.89 18.36
C SER A 279 9.57 27.73 19.04
N VAL A 280 10.23 26.93 19.89
CA VAL A 280 9.57 25.85 20.64
C VAL A 280 8.43 26.40 21.51
N VAL A 281 8.69 27.47 22.26
CA VAL A 281 7.71 28.10 23.17
C VAL A 281 6.56 28.73 22.38
N THR A 282 6.83 29.31 21.21
CA THR A 282 5.83 29.90 20.31
C THR A 282 4.97 28.81 19.66
N PHE A 283 5.58 27.76 19.13
CA PHE A 283 4.89 26.61 18.53
C PHE A 283 3.97 25.89 19.54
N THR A 284 4.45 25.72 20.78
CA THR A 284 3.66 25.11 21.87
C THR A 284 2.68 26.08 22.52
N THR A 285 2.67 27.35 22.11
CA THR A 285 1.82 28.42 22.64
C THR A 285 1.98 28.69 24.14
N LEU A 286 3.12 28.31 24.73
CA LEU A 286 3.40 28.50 26.16
C LEU A 286 3.68 29.96 26.53
N GLY A 287 4.43 30.69 25.69
CA GLY A 287 4.67 32.13 25.83
C GLY A 287 5.26 32.60 27.17
N TYR A 288 6.51 32.23 27.49
CA TYR A 288 7.16 32.63 28.75
C TYR A 288 7.48 34.13 28.89
N GLY A 289 7.47 34.89 27.79
CA GLY A 289 7.59 36.36 27.81
C GLY A 289 9.02 36.91 27.99
N ASP A 290 10.01 36.03 28.01
CA ASP A 290 11.45 36.34 28.08
C ASP A 290 12.02 36.85 26.74
N ILE A 291 11.47 36.40 25.61
CA ILE A 291 11.82 36.87 24.27
C ILE A 291 10.58 37.46 23.58
N SER A 292 10.73 38.67 23.06
CA SER A 292 9.64 39.40 22.40
C SER A 292 10.01 39.73 20.95
N PRO A 293 9.30 39.19 19.94
CA PRO A 293 9.64 39.45 18.55
C PRO A 293 9.34 40.91 18.17
N VAL A 294 10.23 41.50 17.39
CA VAL A 294 10.09 42.86 16.84
C VAL A 294 9.96 42.82 15.31
N GLY A 295 9.34 43.85 14.74
CA GLY A 295 9.19 43.98 13.29
C GLY A 295 8.48 42.78 12.63
N VAL A 296 9.09 42.24 11.57
CA VAL A 296 8.53 41.15 10.75
C VAL A 296 8.42 39.84 11.53
N ALA A 297 9.28 39.61 12.53
CA ALA A 297 9.25 38.39 13.34
C ALA A 297 7.93 38.19 14.09
N ARG A 298 7.17 39.27 14.36
CA ARG A 298 5.82 39.19 14.97
C ARG A 298 4.82 38.41 14.12
N PHE A 299 4.86 38.62 12.81
CA PHE A 299 3.98 37.92 11.88
C PHE A 299 4.35 36.44 11.78
N ILE A 300 5.65 36.13 11.79
CA ILE A 300 6.15 34.76 11.79
C ILE A 300 5.74 34.05 13.08
N ALA A 301 5.89 34.69 14.25
CA ALA A 301 5.48 34.15 15.54
C ALA A 301 3.97 33.90 15.61
N ALA A 302 3.15 34.83 15.12
CA ALA A 302 1.70 34.64 15.05
C ALA A 302 1.32 33.46 14.15
N PHE A 303 1.97 33.32 12.99
CA PHE A 303 1.73 32.22 12.06
C PHE A 303 2.21 30.87 12.63
N GLU A 304 3.38 30.85 13.27
CA GLU A 304 3.93 29.66 13.94
C GLU A 304 3.02 29.20 15.08
N ALA A 305 2.56 30.10 15.95
CA ALA A 305 1.65 29.75 17.04
C ALA A 305 0.31 29.19 16.51
N PHE A 306 -0.24 29.79 15.45
CA PHE A 306 -1.44 29.27 14.79
C PHE A 306 -1.22 27.86 14.23
N LEU A 307 -0.15 27.66 13.46
CA LEU A 307 0.18 26.33 12.93
C LEU A 307 0.49 25.32 14.03
N GLY A 308 1.18 25.71 15.10
CA GLY A 308 1.51 24.87 16.23
C GLY A 308 0.25 24.33 16.92
N SER A 309 -0.70 25.21 17.22
CA SER A 309 -2.00 24.81 17.81
C SER A 309 -2.76 23.80 16.92
N PHE A 310 -2.78 24.02 15.60
CA PHE A 310 -3.41 23.13 14.65
C PHE A 310 -2.68 21.78 14.55
N THR A 311 -1.34 21.79 14.55
CA THR A 311 -0.51 20.59 14.40
C THR A 311 -0.57 19.71 15.65
N MET A 312 -0.63 20.30 16.85
CA MET A 312 -0.83 19.58 18.10
C MET A 312 -2.22 18.93 18.15
N ALA A 313 -3.28 19.65 17.76
CA ALA A 313 -4.61 19.08 17.65
C ALA A 313 -4.66 17.91 16.64
N LEU A 314 -4.03 18.08 15.48
CA LEU A 314 -3.92 17.04 14.46
C LEU A 314 -3.15 15.82 14.99
N PHE A 315 -2.05 16.03 15.72
CA PHE A 315 -1.28 14.95 16.33
C PHE A 315 -2.15 14.12 17.27
N VAL A 316 -2.92 14.76 18.16
CA VAL A 316 -3.82 14.06 19.08
C VAL A 316 -4.84 13.23 18.31
N VAL A 317 -5.49 13.80 17.28
CA VAL A 317 -6.50 13.09 16.48
C VAL A 317 -5.89 11.87 15.77
N VAL A 318 -4.74 12.03 15.13
CA VAL A 318 -4.08 10.95 14.39
C VAL A 318 -3.54 9.89 15.35
N PHE A 319 -3.00 10.29 16.50
CA PHE A 319 -2.51 9.40 17.54
C PHE A 319 -3.64 8.57 18.14
N VAL A 320 -4.74 9.22 18.57
CA VAL A 320 -5.92 8.53 19.11
C VAL A 320 -6.47 7.57 18.08
N LYS A 321 -6.68 8.02 16.84
CA LYS A 321 -7.17 7.16 15.75
C LYS A 321 -6.30 5.92 15.54
N LYS A 322 -4.97 6.05 15.65
CA LYS A 322 -4.01 4.95 15.49
C LYS A 322 -3.98 3.99 16.69
N MET A 323 -4.36 4.45 17.88
CA MET A 323 -4.40 3.64 19.12
C MET A 323 -5.77 2.98 19.36
N THR A 324 -6.86 3.62 18.94
CA THR A 324 -8.23 3.13 19.19
C THR A 324 -8.78 2.25 18.07
N ARG A 325 -8.14 2.27 16.90
CA ARG A 325 -8.39 1.32 15.81
C ARG A 325 -7.34 0.24 15.94
#